data_AF-A0A212JRY1-F1
#
_entry.id   AF-A0A212JRY1-F1
#
_cell.length_a   1.000
_cell.length_b   1.000
_cell.length_c   1.000
_cell.angle_alpha   90.00
_cell.angle_beta   90.00
_cell.angle_gamma   90.00
#
_symmetry.space_group_name_H-M   'P 1'
#
loop_
_entity.id
_entity.type
_entity.pdbx_description
1 polymer ?
#
loop_
_entity_poly.entity_id
_entity_poly.type
_entity_poly.pdbx_seq_one_letter_code
_entity_poly.pdbx_strand_id
1 'polypeptide(L)'
;MEQKKSKKGLLIALAAVVVVLIAAIAIYAATRPEASAENKSITVQVVHADGSTKDFKLATEQEFLGKALVEGGVVEDNQTQYGLYVLTADGETVDESKQEWWLMTKDGESIMVGADSQPIADGEHYELVFTVGYDS
;
A
#
# COMPACT_ATOMS: atom_id res chain seq x y z
N MET A 1 49.70 18.62 40.34
CA MET A 1 49.81 17.14 40.31
C MET A 1 49.07 16.66 39.07
N GLU A 2 49.78 16.39 37.98
CA GLU A 2 49.19 15.78 36.79
C GLU A 2 48.90 14.31 37.07
N GLN A 3 47.62 13.96 37.16
CA GLN A 3 47.18 12.57 37.22
C GLN A 3 47.41 11.93 35.85
N LYS A 4 48.50 11.18 35.70
CA LYS A 4 48.78 10.38 34.50
C LYS A 4 47.78 9.21 34.44
N LYS A 5 46.61 9.47 33.83
CA LYS A 5 45.54 8.47 33.63
C LYS A 5 46.15 7.24 32.97
N SER A 6 46.14 6.10 33.67
CA SER A 6 46.77 4.88 33.17
C SER A 6 45.99 4.37 31.95
N LYS A 7 46.68 4.21 30.81
CA LYS A 7 46.07 3.76 29.55
C LYS A 7 45.33 2.41 29.69
N LYS A 8 45.77 1.57 30.64
CA LYS A 8 45.14 0.28 30.97
C LYS A 8 43.73 0.44 31.56
N GLY A 9 43.52 1.38 32.49
CA GLY A 9 42.20 1.65 33.06
C GLY A 9 41.23 2.26 32.03
N LEU A 10 41.76 3.09 31.12
CA LEU A 10 40.99 3.64 30.01
C LEU A 10 40.54 2.55 29.02
N LEU A 11 41.42 1.59 28.70
CA LEU A 11 41.11 0.47 27.80
C LEU A 11 40.06 -0.48 28.38
N ILE A 12 40.11 -0.77 29.68
CA ILE A 12 39.10 -1.61 30.36
C ILE A 12 37.73 -0.93 30.36
N ALA A 13 37.69 0.38 30.64
CA ALA A 13 36.44 1.15 30.60
C ALA A 13 35.84 1.17 29.17
N LEU A 14 36.68 1.32 28.14
CA LEU A 14 36.23 1.30 26.75
C LEU A 14 35.68 -0.08 26.35
N ALA A 15 36.36 -1.16 26.75
CA ALA A 15 35.89 -2.52 26.50
C ALA A 15 34.52 -2.79 27.16
N ALA A 16 34.32 -2.33 28.40
CA ALA A 16 33.04 -2.46 29.09
C ALA A 16 31.90 -1.73 28.37
N VAL A 17 32.14 -0.51 27.87
CA VAL A 17 31.15 0.26 27.11
C VAL A 17 30.78 -0.46 25.79
N VAL A 18 31.77 -1.02 25.09
CA VAL A 18 31.52 -1.78 23.85
C VAL A 18 30.64 -3.00 24.12
N VAL A 19 30.89 -3.73 25.22
CA VAL A 19 30.07 -4.90 25.59
C VAL A 19 28.62 -4.47 25.90
N VAL A 20 28.43 -3.36 26.62
CA VAL A 20 27.09 -2.82 26.91
C VAL A 20 26.37 -2.40 25.64
N LEU A 21 27.06 -1.76 24.69
CA LEU A 21 26.48 -1.37 23.41
C LEU A 21 26.07 -2.58 22.57
N ILE A 22 26.90 -3.64 22.53
CA ILE A 22 26.58 -4.88 21.82
C ILE A 22 25.35 -5.54 22.45
N ALA A 23 25.29 -5.61 23.78
CA ALA A 23 24.14 -6.16 24.49
C ALA A 23 22.86 -5.34 24.23
N ALA A 24 22.94 -4.01 24.24
CA ALA A 24 21.82 -3.13 23.93
C ALA A 24 21.33 -3.30 22.49
N ILE A 25 22.24 -3.44 21.52
CA ILE A 25 21.90 -3.72 20.11
C ILE A 25 21.24 -5.08 19.98
N ALA A 26 21.74 -6.11 20.66
CA ALA A 26 21.17 -7.46 20.61
C ALA A 26 19.76 -7.50 21.23
N ILE A 27 19.56 -6.83 22.36
CA ILE A 27 18.23 -6.68 22.98
C ILE A 27 17.30 -5.93 22.03
N TYR A 28 17.72 -4.79 21.49
CA TYR A 28 16.92 -4.03 20.54
C TYR A 28 16.56 -4.85 19.29
N ALA A 29 17.49 -5.63 18.73
CA ALA A 29 17.22 -6.48 17.59
C ALA A 29 16.24 -7.63 17.91
N ALA A 30 16.27 -8.17 19.13
CA ALA A 30 15.39 -9.25 19.57
C ALA A 30 14.01 -8.78 20.04
N THR A 31 13.91 -7.55 20.56
CA THR A 31 12.66 -6.99 21.11
C THR A 31 12.05 -5.92 20.23
N ARG A 32 12.68 -5.54 19.11
CA ARG A 32 12.01 -4.65 18.16
C ARG A 32 10.73 -5.36 17.72
N PRO A 33 9.57 -4.68 17.74
CA PRO A 33 8.42 -5.21 17.06
C PRO A 33 8.83 -5.43 15.61
N GLU A 34 8.59 -6.63 15.08
CA GLU A 34 8.55 -6.78 13.63
C GLU A 34 7.56 -5.73 13.15
N ALA A 35 7.98 -4.88 12.21
CA ALA A 35 7.05 -4.00 11.55
C ALA A 35 6.08 -4.93 10.81
N SER A 36 5.00 -5.29 11.49
CA SER A 36 3.89 -6.02 10.91
C SER A 36 3.22 -5.00 10.03
N ALA A 37 3.73 -4.84 8.82
CA ALA A 37 2.93 -4.31 7.76
C ALA A 37 1.67 -5.17 7.75
N GLU A 38 0.55 -4.57 8.16
CA GLU A 38 -0.72 -5.27 8.24
C GLU A 38 -1.09 -5.65 6.81
N ASN A 39 -0.81 -6.90 6.49
CA ASN A 39 -1.03 -7.45 5.17
C ASN A 39 -2.53 -7.68 5.04
N LYS A 40 -3.18 -6.83 4.24
CA LYS A 40 -4.61 -6.83 3.99
C LYS A 40 -4.89 -7.71 2.79
N SER A 41 -5.91 -8.53 2.89
CA SER A 41 -6.49 -9.26 1.77
C SER A 41 -7.75 -8.54 1.33
N ILE A 42 -7.71 -7.86 0.18
CA ILE A 42 -8.90 -7.26 -0.44
C ILE A 42 -9.28 -8.01 -1.72
N THR A 43 -10.54 -7.91 -2.10
CA THR A 43 -11.03 -8.41 -3.40
C THR A 43 -11.46 -7.23 -4.26
N VAL A 44 -11.00 -7.21 -5.51
CA VAL A 44 -11.42 -6.22 -6.50
C VAL A 44 -12.07 -6.94 -7.67
N GLN A 45 -13.35 -6.68 -7.90
CA GLN A 45 -14.08 -7.21 -9.05
C GLN A 45 -14.07 -6.18 -10.19
N VAL A 46 -13.62 -6.59 -11.37
CA VAL A 46 -13.80 -5.82 -12.60
C VAL A 46 -15.07 -6.32 -13.29
N VAL A 47 -16.00 -5.41 -13.56
CA VAL A 47 -17.24 -5.66 -14.32
C VAL A 47 -17.09 -4.99 -15.68
N HIS A 48 -16.88 -5.81 -16.71
CA HIS A 48 -16.61 -5.38 -18.08
C HIS A 48 -17.85 -4.84 -18.79
N ALA A 49 -17.65 -4.15 -19.92
CA ALA A 49 -18.72 -3.59 -20.73
C ALA A 49 -19.73 -4.66 -21.23
N ASP A 50 -19.27 -5.89 -21.44
CA ASP A 50 -20.11 -7.02 -21.86
C ASP A 50 -20.87 -7.70 -20.69
N GLY A 51 -20.69 -7.20 -19.47
CA GLY A 51 -21.28 -7.73 -18.24
C GLY A 51 -20.53 -8.93 -17.66
N SER A 52 -19.44 -9.39 -18.28
CA SER A 52 -18.57 -10.39 -17.67
C SER A 52 -17.82 -9.80 -16.48
N THR A 53 -17.49 -10.66 -15.52
CA THR A 53 -16.81 -10.24 -14.29
C THR A 53 -15.55 -11.05 -14.03
N LYS A 54 -14.58 -10.42 -13.37
CA LYS A 54 -13.35 -11.06 -12.90
C LYS A 54 -12.93 -10.53 -11.55
N ASP A 55 -12.64 -11.44 -10.63
CA ASP A 55 -12.16 -11.10 -9.30
C ASP A 55 -10.63 -11.17 -9.23
N PHE A 56 -10.05 -10.13 -8.64
CA PHE A 56 -8.64 -10.03 -8.28
C PHE A 56 -8.53 -10.07 -6.76
N LYS A 57 -7.85 -11.09 -6.23
CA LYS A 57 -7.53 -11.18 -4.81
C LYS A 57 -6.16 -10.59 -4.57
N LEU A 58 -6.12 -9.49 -3.84
CA LEU A 58 -4.91 -8.71 -3.60
C LEU A 58 -4.48 -8.89 -2.14
N ALA A 59 -3.25 -9.36 -1.95
CA ALA A 59 -2.55 -9.25 -0.67
C ALA A 59 -1.68 -8.00 -0.72
N THR A 60 -1.91 -7.04 0.16
CA THR A 60 -1.29 -5.72 0.09
C THR A 60 -1.02 -5.12 1.46
N GLU A 61 0.09 -4.41 1.56
CA GLU A 61 0.47 -3.62 2.73
C GLU A 61 0.13 -2.13 2.56
N GLN A 62 -0.45 -1.74 1.41
CA GLN A 62 -0.78 -0.34 1.14
C GLN A 62 -1.86 0.18 2.10
N GLU A 63 -1.85 1.50 2.29
CA GLU A 63 -2.87 2.21 3.07
C GLU A 63 -4.08 2.59 2.21
N PHE A 64 -3.86 2.85 0.92
CA PHE A 64 -4.88 3.32 -0.04
C PHE A 64 -5.02 2.38 -1.24
N LEU A 65 -6.21 2.40 -1.82
CA LEU A 65 -6.63 1.47 -2.88
C LEU A 65 -5.82 1.62 -4.17
N GLY A 66 -5.58 2.84 -4.63
CA GLY A 66 -5.04 3.08 -5.98
C GLY A 66 -3.71 2.37 -6.25
N LYS A 67 -2.74 2.48 -5.34
CA LYS A 67 -1.47 1.75 -5.47
C LYS A 67 -1.66 0.23 -5.37
N ALA A 68 -2.59 -0.26 -4.55
CA ALA A 68 -2.89 -1.69 -4.49
C ALA A 68 -3.47 -2.21 -5.82
N LEU A 69 -4.29 -1.43 -6.52
CA LEU A 69 -4.83 -1.78 -7.85
C LEU A 69 -3.71 -1.93 -8.88
N VAL A 70 -2.76 -1.00 -8.90
CA VAL A 70 -1.63 -0.99 -9.84
C VAL A 70 -0.68 -2.15 -9.55
N GLU A 71 -0.24 -2.33 -8.30
CA GLU A 71 0.65 -3.44 -7.91
C GLU A 71 -0.02 -4.81 -8.08
N GLY A 72 -1.34 -4.86 -7.89
CA GLY A 72 -2.18 -6.03 -8.12
C GLY A 72 -2.43 -6.36 -9.60
N GLY A 73 -2.00 -5.49 -10.52
CA GLY A 73 -2.23 -5.65 -11.96
C GLY A 73 -3.69 -5.58 -12.37
N VAL A 74 -4.54 -4.96 -11.53
CA VAL A 74 -5.96 -4.76 -11.84
C VAL A 74 -6.12 -3.64 -12.87
N VAL A 75 -5.31 -2.59 -12.76
CA VAL A 75 -5.35 -1.39 -13.61
C VAL A 75 -3.96 -1.01 -14.08
N GLU A 76 -3.89 -0.25 -15.17
CA GLU A 76 -2.63 0.35 -15.63
C GLU A 76 -2.24 1.57 -14.77
N ASP A 77 -0.94 1.78 -14.59
CA ASP A 77 -0.41 2.93 -13.87
C ASP A 77 -0.54 4.21 -14.73
N ASN A 78 -1.55 5.01 -14.43
CA ASN A 78 -1.82 6.27 -15.09
C ASN A 78 -2.01 7.41 -14.07
N GLN A 79 -0.93 7.67 -13.33
CA GLN A 79 -0.88 8.69 -12.29
C GLN A 79 -0.94 10.12 -12.83
N THR A 80 -1.71 10.97 -12.16
CA THR A 80 -1.85 12.40 -12.46
C THR A 80 -1.54 13.24 -11.23
N GLN A 81 -1.60 14.57 -11.35
CA GLN A 81 -1.49 15.46 -10.18
C GLN A 81 -2.62 15.28 -9.14
N TYR A 82 -3.72 14.63 -9.53
CA TYR A 82 -4.87 14.36 -8.68
C TYR A 82 -4.93 12.89 -8.20
N GLY A 83 -3.88 12.11 -8.45
CA GLY A 83 -3.82 10.67 -8.17
C GLY A 83 -4.10 9.81 -9.41
N LEU A 84 -4.31 8.52 -9.16
CA LEU A 84 -4.55 7.48 -10.16
C LEU A 84 -5.79 7.80 -11.00
N TYR A 85 -5.60 7.91 -12.32
CA TYR A 85 -6.67 8.03 -13.28
C TYR A 85 -6.91 6.69 -14.00
N VAL A 86 -7.97 5.99 -13.62
CA VAL A 86 -8.26 4.63 -14.13
C VAL A 86 -8.81 4.69 -15.56
N LEU A 87 -7.92 4.45 -16.54
CA LEU A 87 -8.28 4.33 -17.96
C LEU A 87 -8.46 2.86 -18.39
N THR A 88 -7.57 1.98 -17.93
CA THR A 88 -7.56 0.57 -18.31
C THR A 88 -7.71 -0.29 -17.06
N ALA A 89 -8.69 -1.21 -17.05
CA ALA A 89 -8.84 -2.23 -16.02
C ALA A 89 -8.99 -3.62 -16.67
N ASP A 90 -8.26 -4.62 -16.16
CA ASP A 90 -8.12 -5.96 -16.75
C ASP A 90 -7.89 -5.96 -18.28
N GLY A 91 -7.09 -4.99 -18.76
CA GLY A 91 -6.76 -4.84 -20.18
C GLY A 91 -7.87 -4.22 -21.05
N GLU A 92 -9.02 -3.83 -20.48
CA GLU A 92 -10.07 -3.09 -21.17
C GLU A 92 -9.93 -1.59 -20.90
N THR A 93 -9.80 -0.79 -21.96
CA THR A 93 -9.63 0.67 -21.90
C THR A 93 -10.93 1.37 -22.27
N VAL A 94 -11.34 2.35 -21.46
CA VAL A 94 -12.52 3.18 -21.73
C VAL A 94 -12.23 4.23 -22.81
N ASP A 95 -13.25 4.55 -23.62
CA ASP A 95 -13.24 5.66 -24.57
C ASP A 95 -14.03 6.86 -24.03
N GLU A 96 -13.31 7.81 -23.45
CA GLU A 96 -13.91 9.02 -22.85
C GLU A 96 -14.72 9.84 -23.88
N SER A 97 -14.41 9.73 -25.19
CA SER A 97 -15.19 10.41 -26.24
C SER A 97 -16.61 9.88 -26.38
N LYS A 98 -16.86 8.67 -25.87
CA LYS A 98 -18.17 8.01 -25.77
C LYS A 98 -18.77 8.08 -24.38
N GLN A 99 -18.18 8.89 -23.49
CA GLN A 99 -18.58 8.99 -22.08
C GLN A 99 -18.43 7.65 -21.34
N GLU A 100 -17.44 6.85 -21.72
CA GLU A 100 -17.10 5.62 -21.01
C GLU A 100 -16.14 5.92 -19.86
N TRP A 101 -16.35 5.27 -18.71
CA TRP A 101 -15.51 5.44 -17.53
C TRP A 101 -15.64 4.24 -16.57
N TRP A 102 -14.63 4.08 -15.71
CA TRP A 102 -14.65 3.08 -14.64
C TRP A 102 -15.26 3.68 -13.37
N LEU A 103 -16.47 3.27 -13.03
CA LEU A 103 -17.11 3.59 -11.75
C LEU A 103 -16.48 2.73 -10.66
N MET A 104 -15.96 3.37 -9.62
CA MET A 104 -15.44 2.68 -8.44
C MET A 104 -16.53 2.59 -7.37
N THR A 105 -16.83 1.37 -6.93
CA THR A 105 -17.75 1.12 -5.82
C THR A 105 -17.07 0.29 -4.72
N LYS A 106 -17.70 0.29 -3.54
CA LYS A 106 -17.38 -0.61 -2.43
C LYS A 106 -18.68 -1.24 -1.97
N ASP A 107 -18.76 -2.57 -2.00
CA ASP A 107 -19.97 -3.32 -1.66
C ASP A 107 -21.21 -2.82 -2.42
N GLY A 108 -21.02 -2.39 -3.67
CA GLY A 108 -22.08 -1.82 -4.53
C GLY A 108 -22.43 -0.34 -4.30
N GLU A 109 -21.80 0.34 -3.34
CA GLU A 109 -21.99 1.78 -3.11
C GLU A 109 -20.86 2.60 -3.77
N SER A 110 -21.22 3.69 -4.46
CA SER A 110 -20.24 4.55 -5.15
C SER A 110 -19.28 5.22 -4.16
N ILE A 111 -17.99 5.19 -4.50
CA ILE A 111 -16.95 5.87 -3.73
C ILE A 111 -16.78 7.28 -4.27
N MET A 112 -16.86 8.27 -3.37
CA MET A 112 -16.83 9.69 -3.73
C MET A 112 -15.41 10.31 -3.74
N VAL A 113 -14.40 9.52 -3.39
CA VAL A 113 -12.98 9.90 -3.39
C VAL A 113 -12.21 9.12 -4.45
N GLY A 114 -11.10 9.68 -4.92
CA GLY A 114 -10.21 8.97 -5.85
C GLY A 114 -9.54 7.75 -5.18
N ALA A 115 -9.09 6.79 -6.00
CA ALA A 115 -8.51 5.54 -5.52
C ALA A 115 -7.31 5.75 -4.58
N ASP A 116 -6.47 6.77 -4.83
CA ASP A 116 -5.32 7.09 -3.96
C ASP A 116 -5.69 7.79 -2.65
N SER A 117 -6.97 8.12 -2.45
CA SER A 117 -7.50 8.69 -1.21
C SER A 117 -8.48 7.77 -0.51
N GLN A 118 -8.82 6.62 -1.11
CA GLN A 118 -9.70 5.62 -0.52
C GLN A 118 -8.89 4.68 0.39
N PRO A 119 -9.05 4.74 1.73
CA PRO A 119 -8.35 3.85 2.64
C PRO A 119 -8.86 2.42 2.46
N ILE A 120 -7.97 1.44 2.68
CA ILE A 120 -8.32 0.01 2.62
C ILE A 120 -8.15 -0.69 3.97
N ALA A 121 -9.01 -1.67 4.23
CA ALA A 121 -8.98 -2.57 5.37
C ALA A 121 -9.02 -4.04 4.93
N ASP A 122 -8.61 -4.94 5.82
CA ASP A 122 -8.63 -6.38 5.55
C ASP A 122 -10.07 -6.89 5.30
N GLY A 123 -10.22 -7.74 4.29
CA GLY A 123 -11.49 -8.37 3.92
C GLY A 123 -12.44 -7.52 3.08
N GLU A 124 -12.05 -6.31 2.68
CA GLU A 124 -12.92 -5.43 1.89
C GLU A 124 -13.10 -5.89 0.44
N HIS A 125 -14.25 -5.53 -0.13
CA HIS A 125 -14.62 -5.77 -1.51
C HIS A 125 -14.84 -4.45 -2.25
N TYR A 126 -14.19 -4.33 -3.40
CA TYR A 126 -14.27 -3.16 -4.27
C TYR A 126 -14.67 -3.61 -5.67
N GLU A 127 -15.31 -2.72 -6.42
CA GLU A 127 -15.66 -2.97 -7.80
C GLU A 127 -15.18 -1.83 -8.72
N LEU A 128 -14.71 -2.19 -9.91
CA LEU A 128 -14.52 -1.30 -11.04
C LEU A 128 -15.53 -1.68 -12.10
N VAL A 129 -16.55 -0.84 -12.27
CA VAL A 129 -17.69 -1.11 -13.16
C VAL A 129 -17.58 -0.25 -14.41
N PHE A 130 -17.50 -0.89 -15.57
CA PHE A 130 -17.54 -0.20 -16.84
C PHE A 130 -18.89 0.51 -16.99
N THR A 131 -18.85 1.83 -17.15
CA THR A 131 -20.03 2.70 -17.17
C THR A 131 -20.04 3.57 -18.43
N VAL A 132 -21.23 3.81 -18.98
CA VAL A 132 -21.44 4.70 -20.13
C VAL A 132 -22.39 5.82 -19.73
N GLY A 133 -22.01 7.06 -20.00
CA GLY A 133 -22.79 8.24 -19.67
C GLY A 133 -22.65 8.66 -18.21
N TYR A 134 -23.36 9.71 -17.84
CA TYR A 134 -23.44 10.21 -16.46
C TYR A 134 -24.89 10.13 -16.03
N ASP A 135 -25.17 9.48 -14.89
CA ASP A 135 -26.52 9.52 -14.31
C ASP A 135 -26.93 10.98 -14.08
N SER A 136 -28.07 11.36 -14.64
CA SER A 136 -28.67 12.71 -14.59
C SER A 136 -29.72 12.83 -13.50
#